data_AF-A0A9E2BXE3-F1
#
_entry.id   AF-A0A9E2BXE3-F1
#
_cell.length_a   1.000
_cell.length_b   1.000
_cell.length_c   1.000
_cell.angle_alpha   90.00
_cell.angle_beta   90.00
_cell.angle_gamma   90.00
#
_symmetry.space_group_name_H-M   'P 1'
#
loop_
_entity.id
_entity.type
_entity.pdbx_description
1 polymer ?
#
loop_
_entity_poly.entity_id
_entity_poly.type
_entity_poly.pdbx_seq_one_letter_code
_entity_poly.pdbx_strand_id
1 'polypeptide(L)'
;KCVIFNNTANKGGGIYCESTPDIYNCTIGHNLATLWGGGIYCINLGPVLINTIVYGSAGGGIYFNSSLPNLEIIYCNFFGNNSGNLTGTIPDWLGQIFTTNANGDSCDAFFNIFGDPLFVDPLVGDYTLLDGSPCIDAGDPSFPFDPDSTVIDIGAYYYDQSVWVEEDPIDKNIPDNFILFGAHPNPFNPTTTITFDLPVAAEVRLDVFDINGRNVSLSGSGTTPTTGLYAPGTHSITFDGSGLASGIYLYRLEAGNYTASGKMVLMK
;
A
#
# COMPACT_ATOMS: atom_id res chain seq x y z
N LYS A 1 -6.72 0.11 -21.51
CA LYS A 1 -5.71 -0.79 -20.92
C LYS A 1 -5.70 -2.11 -21.69
N CYS A 2 -4.54 -2.55 -22.20
CA CYS A 2 -4.43 -3.77 -23.01
C CYS A 2 -3.02 -4.37 -22.96
N VAL A 3 -2.90 -5.69 -23.13
CA VAL A 3 -1.61 -6.39 -23.29
C VAL A 3 -1.60 -7.10 -24.64
N ILE A 4 -0.56 -6.86 -25.44
CA ILE A 4 -0.35 -7.52 -26.74
C ILE A 4 1.02 -8.18 -26.69
N PHE A 5 1.05 -9.50 -26.58
CA PHE A 5 2.30 -10.23 -26.40
C PHE A 5 2.36 -11.58 -27.08
N ASN A 6 3.58 -12.06 -27.32
CA ASN A 6 3.88 -13.36 -27.95
C ASN A 6 3.22 -13.56 -29.33
N ASN A 7 3.00 -12.47 -30.07
CA ASN A 7 2.51 -12.54 -31.45
C ASN A 7 3.68 -12.65 -32.43
N THR A 8 3.43 -13.24 -33.60
CA THR A 8 4.41 -13.35 -34.68
C THR A 8 3.82 -12.91 -36.00
N ALA A 9 4.50 -12.00 -36.68
CA ALA A 9 4.11 -11.52 -38.02
C ALA A 9 5.35 -11.25 -38.89
N ASN A 10 5.12 -10.94 -40.17
CA ASN A 10 6.21 -10.46 -41.03
C ASN A 10 6.61 -9.02 -40.68
N LYS A 11 5.62 -8.17 -40.41
CA LYS A 11 5.78 -6.78 -40.02
C LYS A 11 4.75 -6.49 -38.93
N GLY A 12 5.11 -5.68 -37.93
CA GLY A 12 4.18 -5.33 -36.86
C GLY A 12 3.81 -6.54 -36.04
N GLY A 13 4.81 -7.16 -35.40
CA GLY A 13 4.63 -8.40 -34.63
C GLY A 13 3.48 -8.27 -33.63
N GLY A 14 3.43 -7.17 -32.89
CA GLY A 14 2.28 -6.80 -32.05
C GLY A 14 1.23 -6.03 -32.83
N ILE A 15 1.61 -4.91 -33.44
CA ILE A 15 0.69 -4.02 -34.15
C ILE A 15 1.25 -3.66 -35.52
N TYR A 16 0.43 -3.85 -36.55
CA TYR A 16 0.66 -3.29 -37.88
C TYR A 16 -0.29 -2.12 -38.09
N CYS A 17 0.28 -0.91 -38.20
CA CYS A 17 -0.44 0.35 -38.18
C CYS A 17 -0.34 1.07 -39.54
N GLU A 18 -1.48 1.17 -40.24
CA GLU A 18 -1.61 1.96 -41.48
C GLU A 18 -2.46 3.23 -41.30
N SER A 19 -3.00 3.45 -40.09
CA SER A 19 -3.93 4.51 -39.74
C SER A 19 -3.46 5.26 -38.49
N THR A 20 -4.35 6.01 -37.84
CA THR A 20 -4.10 6.72 -36.57
C THR A 20 -4.90 6.10 -35.42
N PRO A 21 -4.63 4.85 -35.01
CA PRO A 21 -5.30 4.27 -33.85
C PRO A 21 -4.82 4.95 -32.56
N ASP A 22 -5.75 5.13 -31.65
CA ASP A 22 -5.51 5.64 -30.31
C ASP A 22 -5.16 4.47 -29.38
N ILE A 23 -3.93 4.46 -28.86
CA ILE A 23 -3.41 3.39 -28.01
C ILE A 23 -2.96 4.02 -26.68
N TYR A 24 -3.74 3.75 -25.64
CA TYR A 24 -3.54 4.31 -24.32
C TYR A 24 -3.38 3.22 -23.27
N ASN A 25 -2.40 3.39 -22.37
CA ASN A 25 -2.22 2.55 -21.18
C ASN A 25 -2.08 1.06 -21.55
N CYS A 26 -1.20 0.73 -22.50
CA CYS A 26 -1.03 -0.63 -22.98
C CYS A 26 0.41 -1.13 -22.80
N THR A 27 0.59 -2.45 -22.82
CA THR A 27 1.90 -3.09 -22.86
C THR A 27 2.00 -3.98 -24.10
N ILE A 28 2.97 -3.69 -24.95
CA ILE A 28 3.25 -4.42 -26.20
C ILE A 28 4.61 -5.11 -26.02
N GLY A 29 4.57 -6.37 -25.61
CA GLY A 29 5.74 -7.08 -25.12
C GLY A 29 6.06 -8.35 -25.91
N HIS A 30 7.33 -8.70 -26.08
CA HIS A 30 7.75 -10.02 -26.59
C HIS A 30 7.09 -10.43 -27.92
N ASN A 31 6.85 -9.47 -28.82
CA ASN A 31 6.31 -9.77 -30.14
C ASN A 31 7.46 -9.94 -31.15
N LEU A 32 7.25 -10.80 -32.15
CA LEU A 32 8.24 -11.12 -33.18
C LEU A 32 7.78 -10.63 -34.55
N ALA A 33 8.59 -9.77 -35.17
CA ALA A 33 8.52 -9.48 -36.60
C ALA A 33 9.73 -10.07 -37.32
N THR A 34 9.50 -10.83 -38.39
CA THR A 34 10.61 -11.40 -39.20
C THR A 34 11.30 -10.36 -40.07
N LEU A 35 10.63 -9.24 -40.35
CA LEU A 35 11.19 -8.10 -41.09
C LEU A 35 11.40 -6.89 -40.19
N TRP A 36 10.32 -6.21 -39.78
CA TRP A 36 10.40 -4.91 -39.11
C TRP A 36 9.23 -4.65 -38.16
N GLY A 37 9.49 -3.90 -37.09
CA GLY A 37 8.49 -3.49 -36.11
C GLY A 37 8.00 -4.68 -35.31
N GLY A 38 8.88 -5.29 -34.52
CA GLY A 38 8.52 -6.37 -33.60
C GLY A 38 7.35 -5.97 -32.71
N GLY A 39 7.45 -4.81 -32.06
CA GLY A 39 6.34 -4.22 -31.33
C GLY A 39 5.31 -3.62 -32.28
N ILE A 40 5.68 -2.54 -32.95
CA ILE A 40 4.79 -1.77 -33.84
C ILE A 40 5.48 -1.49 -35.16
N TYR A 41 4.77 -1.71 -36.25
CA TYR A 41 5.16 -1.25 -37.58
C TYR A 41 4.21 -0.15 -38.04
N CYS A 42 4.74 1.01 -38.39
CA CYS A 42 3.97 2.17 -38.84
C CYS A 42 4.22 2.46 -40.33
N ILE A 43 3.16 2.63 -41.10
CA ILE A 43 3.21 3.00 -42.53
C ILE A 43 2.08 3.97 -42.87
N ASN A 44 2.34 4.94 -43.75
CA ASN A 44 1.43 6.02 -44.18
C ASN A 44 1.05 7.00 -43.05
N LEU A 45 0.40 6.50 -42.00
CA LEU A 45 -0.02 7.23 -40.80
C LEU A 45 0.55 6.54 -39.55
N GLY A 46 0.64 7.29 -38.46
CA GLY A 46 1.21 6.83 -37.19
C GLY A 46 0.17 6.71 -36.09
N PRO A 47 0.35 5.80 -35.12
CA PRO A 47 -0.51 5.70 -33.95
C PRO A 47 -0.33 6.89 -33.02
N VAL A 48 -1.37 7.17 -32.22
CA VAL A 48 -1.24 7.95 -30.99
C VAL A 48 -0.91 6.95 -29.88
N LEU A 49 0.23 7.12 -29.23
CA LEU A 49 0.71 6.29 -28.12
C LEU A 49 0.91 7.17 -26.90
N ILE A 50 0.13 6.89 -25.85
CA ILE A 50 0.26 7.55 -24.54
C ILE A 50 0.32 6.47 -23.46
N ASN A 51 1.20 6.66 -22.48
CA ASN A 51 1.34 5.76 -21.32
C ASN A 51 1.51 4.29 -21.72
N THR A 52 2.24 4.03 -22.80
CA THR A 52 2.37 2.69 -23.39
C THR A 52 3.80 2.19 -23.29
N ILE A 53 3.97 0.91 -22.94
CA ILE A 53 5.27 0.24 -22.91
C ILE A 53 5.41 -0.61 -24.17
N VAL A 54 6.53 -0.46 -24.90
CA VAL A 54 6.98 -1.40 -25.93
C VAL A 54 8.26 -2.08 -25.48
N TYR A 55 8.16 -3.38 -25.18
CA TYR A 55 9.19 -4.12 -24.46
C TYR A 55 9.62 -5.40 -25.17
N GLY A 56 10.93 -5.69 -25.17
CA GLY A 56 11.45 -7.03 -25.43
C GLY A 56 11.09 -7.62 -26.81
N SER A 57 10.67 -6.79 -27.77
CA SER A 57 10.19 -7.26 -29.06
C SER A 57 11.33 -7.54 -30.03
N ALA A 58 11.18 -8.58 -30.85
CA ALA A 58 12.16 -8.99 -31.84
C ALA A 58 11.81 -8.45 -33.23
N GLY A 59 12.77 -7.83 -33.91
CA GLY A 59 12.55 -7.08 -35.16
C GLY A 59 12.30 -5.59 -34.97
N GLY A 60 12.66 -5.04 -33.80
CA GLY A 60 12.53 -3.63 -33.43
C GLY A 60 11.37 -3.38 -32.46
N GLY A 61 11.45 -2.27 -31.70
CA GLY A 61 10.34 -1.78 -30.90
C GLY A 61 9.28 -1.17 -31.82
N ILE A 62 9.54 0.05 -32.30
CA ILE A 62 8.74 0.72 -33.33
C ILE A 62 9.57 0.92 -34.60
N TYR A 63 8.98 0.59 -35.75
CA TYR A 63 9.55 0.87 -37.06
C TYR A 63 8.70 1.90 -37.82
N PHE A 64 9.33 3.01 -38.21
CA PHE A 64 8.71 4.09 -39.00
C PHE A 64 9.10 3.96 -40.47
N ASN A 65 8.16 3.48 -41.32
CA ASN A 65 8.45 3.26 -42.73
C ASN A 65 8.57 4.56 -43.55
N SER A 66 7.86 5.61 -43.16
CA SER A 66 7.85 6.93 -43.81
C SER A 66 7.84 8.04 -42.77
N SER A 67 7.99 9.30 -43.20
CA SER A 67 7.69 10.44 -42.32
C SER A 67 6.20 10.46 -42.00
N LEU A 68 5.85 10.61 -40.72
CA LEU A 68 4.47 10.54 -40.21
C LEU A 68 4.12 11.88 -39.55
N PRO A 69 3.24 12.69 -40.16
CA PRO A 69 3.02 14.08 -39.73
C PRO A 69 2.19 14.25 -38.46
N ASN A 70 1.46 13.23 -38.02
CA ASN A 70 0.53 13.28 -36.88
C ASN A 70 0.90 12.27 -35.78
N LEU A 71 2.19 12.00 -35.62
CA LEU A 71 2.65 11.03 -34.63
C LEU A 71 2.70 11.71 -33.26
N GLU A 72 1.95 11.17 -32.31
CA GLU A 72 1.99 11.57 -30.91
C GLU A 72 2.42 10.34 -30.11
N ILE A 73 3.69 10.33 -29.69
CA ILE A 73 4.25 9.30 -28.82
C ILE A 73 4.81 10.05 -27.61
N ILE A 74 4.05 10.02 -26.52
CA ILE A 74 4.34 10.79 -25.32
C ILE A 74 4.19 9.89 -24.09
N TYR A 75 4.96 10.16 -23.03
CA TYR A 75 4.90 9.39 -21.78
C TYR A 75 4.93 7.87 -21.98
N CYS A 76 5.70 7.38 -22.96
CA CYS A 76 5.84 5.96 -23.26
C CYS A 76 7.16 5.41 -22.74
N ASN A 77 7.26 4.09 -22.61
CA ASN A 77 8.51 3.40 -22.33
C ASN A 77 8.92 2.51 -23.51
N PHE A 78 10.21 2.57 -23.88
CA PHE A 78 10.80 1.69 -24.89
C PHE A 78 12.05 1.01 -24.35
N PHE A 79 12.01 -0.31 -24.18
CA PHE A 79 13.15 -1.04 -23.62
C PHE A 79 13.33 -2.46 -24.15
N GLY A 80 14.58 -2.92 -24.20
CA GLY A 80 14.91 -4.32 -24.49
C GLY A 80 14.55 -4.82 -25.89
N ASN A 81 14.17 -3.93 -26.83
CA ASN A 81 13.77 -4.34 -28.17
C ASN A 81 14.98 -4.67 -29.03
N ASN A 82 15.02 -5.89 -29.59
CA ASN A 82 16.09 -6.32 -30.49
C ASN A 82 16.02 -5.51 -31.79
N SER A 83 17.18 -5.11 -32.34
CA SER A 83 17.31 -4.19 -33.48
C SER A 83 16.97 -2.72 -33.19
N GLY A 84 16.71 -2.36 -31.92
CA GLY A 84 16.54 -1.00 -31.47
C GLY A 84 15.11 -0.65 -31.06
N ASN A 85 14.99 0.29 -30.14
CA ASN A 85 13.70 0.76 -29.62
C ASN A 85 12.88 1.50 -30.67
N LEU A 86 13.52 2.41 -31.40
CA LEU A 86 12.91 3.22 -32.45
C LEU A 86 13.80 3.12 -33.68
N THR A 87 13.22 2.83 -34.85
CA THR A 87 13.98 2.57 -36.09
C THR A 87 13.25 3.10 -37.33
N GLY A 88 13.98 3.28 -38.43
CA GLY A 88 13.44 3.81 -39.68
C GLY A 88 13.51 5.34 -39.74
N THR A 89 12.48 5.99 -40.29
CA THR A 89 12.38 7.46 -40.38
C THR A 89 11.84 8.03 -39.07
N ILE A 90 12.69 8.06 -38.04
CA ILE A 90 12.33 8.54 -36.70
C ILE A 90 12.08 10.06 -36.77
N PRO A 91 10.96 10.57 -36.23
CA PRO A 91 10.72 12.01 -36.10
C PRO A 91 11.78 12.72 -35.27
N ASP A 92 11.98 14.01 -35.54
CA ASP A 92 12.90 14.84 -34.77
C ASP A 92 12.55 14.81 -33.27
N TRP A 93 13.58 14.84 -32.43
CA TRP A 93 13.51 14.78 -30.95
C TRP A 93 13.01 13.47 -30.35
N LEU A 94 12.26 12.64 -31.08
CA LEU A 94 11.78 11.36 -30.58
C LEU A 94 12.95 10.42 -30.35
N GLY A 95 13.09 9.91 -29.12
CA GLY A 95 14.20 9.06 -28.73
C GLY A 95 15.52 9.77 -28.44
N GLN A 96 15.57 11.11 -28.51
CA GLN A 96 16.75 11.87 -28.14
C GLN A 96 16.62 12.33 -26.69
N ILE A 97 17.40 11.73 -25.80
CA ILE A 97 17.43 12.12 -24.38
C ILE A 97 17.81 13.59 -24.26
N PHE A 98 16.91 14.36 -23.68
CA PHE A 98 17.00 15.83 -23.65
C PHE A 98 16.76 16.39 -22.24
N THR A 99 15.94 15.72 -21.43
CA THR A 99 15.52 16.21 -20.10
C THR A 99 15.35 15.06 -19.12
N THR A 100 14.88 15.37 -17.91
CA THR A 100 14.40 14.38 -16.94
C THR A 100 12.90 14.56 -16.68
N ASN A 101 12.19 13.47 -16.40
CA ASN A 101 10.78 13.50 -16.00
C ASN A 101 10.63 13.94 -14.52
N ALA A 102 9.40 13.94 -14.00
CA ALA A 102 9.11 14.30 -12.61
C ALA A 102 9.76 13.35 -11.58
N ASN A 103 10.03 12.10 -11.98
CA ASN A 103 10.65 11.07 -11.14
C ASN A 103 12.19 11.12 -11.17
N GLY A 104 12.75 12.01 -12.01
CA GLY A 104 14.20 12.17 -12.18
C GLY A 104 14.81 11.25 -13.25
N ASP A 105 14.00 10.46 -13.96
CA ASP A 105 14.46 9.59 -15.03
C ASP A 105 14.77 10.38 -16.30
N SER A 106 15.83 9.99 -16.99
CA SER A 106 16.19 10.58 -18.28
C SER A 106 15.15 10.25 -19.35
N CYS A 107 14.65 11.28 -20.03
CA CYS A 107 13.63 11.14 -21.07
C CYS A 107 13.91 12.05 -22.28
N ASP A 108 13.20 11.77 -23.37
CA ASP A 108 13.22 12.62 -24.56
C ASP A 108 12.34 13.88 -24.39
N ALA A 109 12.23 14.69 -25.46
CA ALA A 109 11.41 15.91 -25.44
C ALA A 109 9.91 15.67 -25.21
N PHE A 110 9.46 14.43 -25.29
CA PHE A 110 8.06 14.00 -25.20
C PHE A 110 7.78 13.20 -23.92
N PHE A 111 8.73 13.22 -22.97
CA PHE A 111 8.68 12.45 -21.72
C PHE A 111 8.65 10.93 -21.93
N ASN A 112 9.10 10.44 -23.09
CA ASN A 112 9.31 9.01 -23.27
C ASN A 112 10.60 8.59 -22.56
N ILE A 113 10.53 7.47 -21.85
CA ILE A 113 11.63 6.89 -21.10
C ILE A 113 12.16 5.63 -21.80
N PHE A 114 13.41 5.31 -21.51
CA PHE A 114 14.15 4.20 -22.16
C PHE A 114 14.82 3.28 -21.13
N GLY A 115 14.36 3.33 -19.88
CA GLY A 115 14.82 2.45 -18.78
C GLY A 115 14.06 1.12 -18.75
N ASP A 116 14.60 0.15 -18.03
CA ASP A 116 13.96 -1.16 -17.85
C ASP A 116 12.64 -1.01 -17.06
N PRO A 117 11.48 -1.44 -17.58
CA PRO A 117 10.22 -1.43 -16.85
C PRO A 117 10.18 -2.29 -15.59
N LEU A 118 11.14 -3.22 -15.39
CA LEU A 118 11.18 -4.12 -14.24
C LEU A 118 9.88 -4.90 -14.06
N PHE A 119 9.51 -5.73 -15.05
CA PHE A 119 8.33 -6.60 -14.94
C PHE A 119 8.57 -7.80 -14.02
N VAL A 120 7.49 -8.29 -13.38
CA VAL A 120 7.51 -9.48 -12.52
C VAL A 120 7.92 -10.75 -13.28
N ASP A 121 7.18 -11.11 -14.34
CA ASP A 121 7.52 -12.24 -15.21
C ASP A 121 6.95 -12.04 -16.63
N PRO A 122 7.64 -11.26 -17.48
CA PRO A 122 7.12 -10.92 -18.79
C PRO A 122 7.16 -12.09 -19.78
N LEU A 123 7.85 -13.21 -19.46
CA LEU A 123 7.91 -14.40 -20.32
C LEU A 123 6.60 -15.20 -20.29
N VAL A 124 5.89 -15.16 -19.16
CA VAL A 124 4.57 -15.79 -19.01
C VAL A 124 3.42 -14.81 -19.26
N GLY A 125 3.72 -13.57 -19.62
CA GLY A 125 2.74 -12.51 -19.87
C GLY A 125 2.34 -11.71 -18.63
N ASP A 126 3.06 -11.85 -17.52
CA ASP A 126 2.88 -11.02 -16.34
C ASP A 126 3.69 -9.73 -16.49
N TYR A 127 2.98 -8.68 -16.92
CA TYR A 127 3.51 -7.34 -17.13
C TYR A 127 3.18 -6.39 -15.97
N THR A 128 2.92 -6.92 -14.77
CA THR A 128 2.90 -6.08 -13.57
C THR A 128 4.30 -5.57 -13.25
N LEU A 129 4.40 -4.34 -12.74
CA LEU A 129 5.66 -3.68 -12.44
C LEU A 129 6.20 -4.15 -11.07
N LEU A 130 7.52 -4.15 -10.91
CA LEU A 130 8.21 -4.32 -9.64
C LEU A 130 8.52 -2.96 -9.00
N ASP A 131 8.74 -2.98 -7.68
CA ASP A 131 9.24 -1.84 -6.94
C ASP A 131 10.51 -1.25 -7.58
N GLY A 132 10.57 0.08 -7.65
CA GLY A 132 11.66 0.81 -8.30
C GLY A 132 11.61 0.87 -9.83
N SER A 133 10.51 0.43 -10.46
CA SER A 133 10.31 0.62 -11.89
C SER A 133 10.25 2.11 -12.26
N PRO A 134 10.96 2.56 -13.32
CA PRO A 134 10.86 3.93 -13.83
C PRO A 134 9.51 4.23 -14.49
N CYS A 135 8.65 3.21 -14.67
CA CYS A 135 7.31 3.38 -15.24
C CYS A 135 6.26 3.75 -14.18
N ILE A 136 6.58 3.63 -12.89
CA ILE A 136 5.70 3.99 -11.77
C ILE A 136 5.61 5.52 -11.69
N ASP A 137 4.41 6.08 -11.56
CA ASP A 137 4.10 7.51 -11.50
C ASP A 137 4.66 8.34 -12.67
N ALA A 138 4.98 7.69 -13.79
CA ALA A 138 5.73 8.31 -14.88
C ALA A 138 4.85 8.67 -16.10
N GLY A 139 3.56 8.37 -16.06
CA GLY A 139 2.62 8.64 -17.14
C GLY A 139 2.14 10.08 -17.21
N ASP A 140 1.30 10.36 -18.20
CA ASP A 140 0.75 11.69 -18.46
C ASP A 140 -0.15 12.16 -17.29
N PRO A 141 0.21 13.24 -16.57
CA PRO A 141 -0.55 13.72 -15.42
C PRO A 141 -1.91 14.34 -15.79
N SER A 142 -2.22 14.51 -17.08
CA SER A 142 -3.55 14.93 -17.55
C SER A 142 -4.58 13.80 -17.55
N PHE A 143 -4.15 12.55 -17.44
CA PHE A 143 -5.02 11.39 -17.30
C PHE A 143 -5.49 11.20 -15.85
N PRO A 144 -6.61 10.47 -15.62
CA PRO A 144 -7.04 10.12 -14.27
C PRO A 144 -5.94 9.37 -13.51
N PHE A 145 -5.81 9.68 -12.21
CA PHE A 145 -4.94 8.95 -11.28
C PHE A 145 -5.24 7.46 -11.25
N ASP A 146 -4.23 6.67 -10.89
CA ASP A 146 -4.41 5.24 -10.66
C ASP A 146 -5.21 4.98 -9.36
N PRO A 147 -5.70 3.75 -9.14
CA PRO A 147 -6.59 3.44 -8.02
C PRO A 147 -6.03 3.72 -6.62
N ASP A 148 -4.71 3.75 -6.46
CA ASP A 148 -3.99 4.14 -5.24
C ASP A 148 -3.82 5.65 -5.08
N SER A 149 -4.45 6.44 -5.97
CA SER A 149 -4.45 7.91 -5.99
C SER A 149 -3.12 8.56 -6.33
N THR A 150 -2.21 7.84 -6.99
CA THR A 150 -0.94 8.39 -7.48
C THR A 150 -1.03 8.78 -8.97
N VAL A 151 0.07 9.32 -9.52
CA VAL A 151 0.13 9.67 -10.95
C VAL A 151 -0.01 8.40 -11.76
N ILE A 152 -0.67 8.46 -12.91
CA ILE A 152 -0.88 7.25 -13.71
C ILE A 152 0.46 6.61 -14.12
N ASP A 153 0.55 5.29 -14.02
CA ASP A 153 1.70 4.53 -14.46
C ASP A 153 1.74 4.38 -15.99
N ILE A 154 2.94 4.25 -16.53
CA ILE A 154 3.11 3.85 -17.93
C ILE A 154 2.86 2.34 -18.02
N GLY A 155 1.93 1.93 -18.89
CA GLY A 155 1.69 0.51 -19.21
C GLY A 155 0.26 0.03 -18.99
N ALA A 156 0.09 -1.30 -19.10
CA ALA A 156 -1.22 -1.94 -18.98
C ALA A 156 -1.75 -2.05 -17.55
N TYR A 157 -0.85 -2.11 -16.57
CA TYR A 157 -1.14 -2.31 -15.16
C TYR A 157 -0.48 -1.20 -14.35
N TYR A 158 -1.16 -0.79 -13.28
CA TYR A 158 -0.57 0.08 -12.29
C TYR A 158 0.11 -0.76 -11.21
N TYR A 159 1.12 -0.19 -10.58
CA TYR A 159 1.78 -0.67 -9.40
C TYR A 159 1.07 -0.10 -8.19
N ASP A 160 0.52 -0.98 -7.36
CA ASP A 160 -0.20 -0.54 -6.18
C ASP A 160 0.80 -0.08 -5.11
N GLN A 161 0.93 1.25 -4.97
CA GLN A 161 1.77 1.86 -3.94
C GLN A 161 1.07 1.96 -2.59
N SER A 162 -0.18 1.50 -2.49
CA SER A 162 -0.87 1.37 -1.21
C SER A 162 -0.29 0.28 -0.31
N VAL A 163 0.78 -0.40 -0.74
CA VAL A 163 1.62 -1.26 0.11
C VAL A 163 2.60 -0.44 0.95
N TRP A 164 2.05 0.50 1.69
CA TRP A 164 2.27 0.62 3.12
C TRP A 164 0.90 0.57 3.78
N VAL A 165 0.32 -0.63 3.83
CA VAL A 165 -0.32 -0.99 5.08
C VAL A 165 0.87 -1.04 6.05
N GLU A 166 1.16 0.07 6.74
CA GLU A 166 1.48 -0.09 8.15
C GLU A 166 0.41 -1.07 8.62
N GLU A 167 0.77 -2.29 9.01
CA GLU A 167 -0.14 -3.17 9.75
C GLU A 167 -0.92 -2.24 10.65
N ASP A 168 -2.25 -2.11 10.42
CA ASP A 168 -3.16 -1.17 11.09
C ASP A 168 -2.53 -0.82 12.42
N PRO A 169 -1.99 0.41 12.62
CA PRO A 169 -0.96 0.67 13.61
C PRO A 169 -1.39 -0.04 14.87
N ILE A 170 -0.70 -1.15 15.23
CA ILE A 170 -1.09 -2.05 16.33
C ILE A 170 -1.68 -1.13 17.36
N ASP A 171 -3.01 -1.20 17.55
CA ASP A 171 -3.74 -0.18 18.30
C ASP A 171 -2.87 0.13 19.51
N LYS A 172 -2.27 1.33 19.53
CA LYS A 172 -1.12 1.62 20.39
C LYS A 172 -1.52 1.57 21.88
N ASN A 173 -2.78 1.26 22.14
CA ASN A 173 -3.42 1.05 23.42
C ASN A 173 -3.77 -0.41 23.73
N ILE A 174 -3.54 -1.40 22.86
CA ILE A 174 -3.73 -2.82 23.20
C ILE A 174 -2.43 -3.34 23.82
N PRO A 175 -2.41 -3.64 25.13
CA PRO A 175 -1.22 -4.11 25.81
C PRO A 175 -0.86 -5.54 25.38
N ASP A 176 0.42 -5.85 25.23
CA ASP A 176 0.86 -7.23 24.89
C ASP A 176 0.60 -8.24 26.02
N ASN A 177 0.52 -7.75 27.26
CA ASN A 177 0.38 -8.56 28.46
C ASN A 177 -0.66 -7.98 29.40
N PHE A 178 -1.30 -8.86 30.18
CA PHE A 178 -2.12 -8.42 31.29
C PHE A 178 -1.24 -7.84 32.40
N ILE A 179 -1.46 -6.57 32.75
CA ILE A 179 -0.74 -5.86 33.83
C ILE A 179 -1.74 -5.22 34.77
N LEU A 180 -1.53 -5.37 36.08
CA LEU A 180 -2.28 -4.65 37.11
C LEU A 180 -1.37 -3.58 37.72
N PHE A 181 -1.61 -2.31 37.41
CA PHE A 181 -0.72 -1.19 37.81
C PHE A 181 -0.84 -0.81 39.28
N GLY A 182 -1.93 -1.20 39.93
CA GLY A 182 -2.18 -0.87 41.32
C GLY A 182 -3.32 0.13 41.49
N ALA A 183 -3.62 0.46 42.75
CA ALA A 183 -4.59 1.48 43.11
C ALA A 183 -3.87 2.83 43.20
N HIS A 184 -4.37 3.85 42.50
CA HIS A 184 -3.86 5.22 42.57
C HIS A 184 -5.02 6.23 42.69
N PRO A 185 -4.96 7.18 43.65
CA PRO A 185 -3.93 7.32 44.69
C PRO A 185 -3.97 6.18 45.71
N ASN A 186 -2.86 5.93 46.41
CA ASN A 186 -2.76 4.97 47.53
C ASN A 186 -1.63 5.41 48.48
N PRO A 187 -1.90 5.88 49.72
CA PRO A 187 -3.21 5.91 50.40
C PRO A 187 -4.27 6.79 49.70
N PHE A 188 -5.56 6.48 49.89
CA PHE A 188 -6.68 7.14 49.21
C PHE A 188 -7.73 7.68 50.19
N ASN A 189 -8.50 8.70 49.76
CA ASN A 189 -9.58 9.32 50.54
C ASN A 189 -10.66 9.99 49.65
N PRO A 190 -11.93 9.52 49.64
CA PRO A 190 -12.36 8.15 49.88
C PRO A 190 -12.26 7.29 48.60
N THR A 191 -11.83 7.84 47.46
CA THR A 191 -11.81 7.12 46.17
C THR A 191 -10.39 6.82 45.68
N THR A 192 -10.24 5.67 45.01
CA THR A 192 -9.01 5.28 44.30
C THR A 192 -9.37 4.63 42.96
N THR A 193 -8.44 4.66 42.02
CA THR A 193 -8.60 4.05 40.69
C THR A 193 -7.65 2.88 40.55
N ILE A 194 -8.17 1.72 40.16
CA ILE A 194 -7.38 0.54 39.84
C ILE A 194 -7.28 0.44 38.33
N THR A 195 -6.07 0.62 37.80
CA THR A 195 -5.78 0.56 36.36
C THR A 195 -5.20 -0.79 35.99
N PHE A 196 -5.67 -1.37 34.89
CA PHE A 196 -5.16 -2.64 34.36
C PHE A 196 -5.16 -2.65 32.83
N ASP A 197 -4.25 -3.43 32.30
CA ASP A 197 -4.06 -3.69 30.89
C ASP A 197 -4.64 -5.05 30.51
N LEU A 198 -5.35 -5.12 29.39
CA LEU A 198 -6.01 -6.33 28.94
C LEU A 198 -5.61 -6.64 27.48
N PRO A 199 -4.86 -7.73 27.21
CA PRO A 199 -4.38 -8.04 25.86
C PRO A 199 -5.47 -8.59 24.93
N VAL A 200 -6.51 -9.22 25.49
CA VAL A 200 -7.61 -9.85 24.75
C VAL A 200 -8.91 -9.63 25.50
N ALA A 201 -10.02 -9.43 24.79
CA ALA A 201 -11.34 -9.24 25.39
C ALA A 201 -11.66 -10.34 26.41
N ALA A 202 -12.07 -9.94 27.61
CA ALA A 202 -12.34 -10.87 28.71
C ALA A 202 -13.39 -10.31 29.67
N GLU A 203 -14.06 -11.21 30.37
CA GLU A 203 -14.88 -10.85 31.53
C GLU A 203 -13.94 -10.52 32.69
N VAL A 204 -14.01 -9.27 33.15
CA VAL A 204 -13.21 -8.75 34.26
C VAL A 204 -14.06 -8.70 35.51
N ARG A 205 -13.53 -9.21 36.61
CA ARG A 205 -14.14 -9.19 37.94
C ARG A 205 -13.16 -8.61 38.96
N LEU A 206 -13.61 -7.61 39.72
CA LEU A 206 -12.87 -7.01 40.82
C LEU A 206 -13.52 -7.39 42.16
N ASP A 207 -12.76 -8.09 43.01
CA ASP A 207 -13.13 -8.38 44.39
C ASP A 207 -12.23 -7.63 45.37
N VAL A 208 -12.82 -7.02 46.42
CA VAL A 208 -12.13 -6.27 47.47
C VAL A 208 -12.42 -6.91 48.82
N PHE A 209 -11.41 -7.08 49.66
CA PHE A 209 -11.45 -7.73 50.96
C PHE A 209 -10.84 -6.85 52.05
N ASP A 210 -11.41 -6.92 53.26
CA ASP A 210 -10.76 -6.39 54.46
C ASP A 210 -9.65 -7.33 54.97
N ILE A 211 -8.93 -6.91 56.02
CA ILE A 211 -7.84 -7.72 56.62
C ILE A 211 -8.33 -9.03 57.24
N ASN A 212 -9.63 -9.16 57.53
CA ASN A 212 -10.24 -10.37 58.04
C ASN A 212 -10.73 -11.30 56.91
N GLY A 213 -10.53 -10.92 55.65
CA GLY A 213 -10.96 -11.67 54.47
C GLY A 213 -12.43 -11.49 54.10
N ARG A 214 -13.14 -10.53 54.68
CA ARG A 214 -14.53 -10.24 54.33
C ARG A 214 -14.59 -9.48 53.01
N ASN A 215 -15.35 -10.00 52.04
CA ASN A 215 -15.61 -9.32 50.77
C ASN A 215 -16.46 -8.05 50.99
N VAL A 216 -15.95 -6.91 50.54
CA VAL A 216 -16.56 -5.57 50.66
C VAL A 216 -16.74 -4.90 49.30
N SER A 217 -16.63 -5.64 48.19
CA SER A 217 -16.68 -5.10 46.82
C SER A 217 -17.96 -4.30 46.54
N LEU A 218 -19.11 -4.80 47.00
CA LEU A 218 -20.42 -4.16 46.82
C LEU A 218 -20.61 -2.91 47.69
N SER A 219 -19.88 -2.81 48.79
CA SER A 219 -19.97 -1.66 49.70
C SER A 219 -19.16 -0.45 49.20
N GLY A 220 -18.41 -0.60 48.10
CA GLY A 220 -17.60 0.48 47.54
C GLY A 220 -17.65 0.68 46.02
N SER A 221 -18.48 -0.05 45.26
CA SER A 221 -18.65 0.22 43.83
C SER A 221 -19.73 1.28 43.60
N GLY A 222 -19.34 2.57 43.68
CA GLY A 222 -20.26 3.69 43.57
C GLY A 222 -20.97 3.84 42.22
N THR A 223 -20.48 3.24 41.13
CA THR A 223 -21.06 3.44 39.78
C THR A 223 -20.68 2.38 38.73
N THR A 224 -19.71 1.49 38.99
CA THR A 224 -19.25 0.49 37.99
C THR A 224 -19.54 -0.92 38.48
N PRO A 225 -20.10 -1.81 37.65
CA PRO A 225 -20.23 -3.22 38.00
C PRO A 225 -18.88 -3.82 38.42
N THR A 226 -18.82 -4.57 39.51
CA THR A 226 -17.63 -5.36 39.89
C THR A 226 -17.36 -6.51 38.93
N THR A 227 -18.21 -6.71 37.92
CA THR A 227 -18.06 -7.72 36.86
C THR A 227 -18.60 -7.17 35.54
N GLY A 228 -17.82 -7.29 34.46
CA GLY A 228 -18.24 -6.85 33.12
C GLY A 228 -17.34 -7.37 32.01
N LEU A 229 -17.82 -7.33 30.76
CA LEU A 229 -17.03 -7.68 29.59
C LEU A 229 -16.25 -6.45 29.10
N TYR A 230 -14.93 -6.57 29.00
CA TYR A 230 -14.05 -5.50 28.55
C TYR A 230 -13.38 -5.88 27.22
N ALA A 231 -13.26 -4.91 26.31
CA ALA A 231 -12.47 -5.04 25.08
C ALA A 231 -10.96 -5.06 25.40
N PRO A 232 -10.08 -5.49 24.49
CA PRO A 232 -8.64 -5.31 24.66
C PRO A 232 -8.31 -3.82 24.87
N GLY A 233 -7.36 -3.52 25.74
CA GLY A 233 -6.98 -2.14 26.05
C GLY A 233 -6.64 -1.89 27.52
N THR A 234 -6.22 -0.67 27.83
CA THR A 234 -6.08 -0.18 29.22
C THR A 234 -7.43 0.28 29.78
N HIS A 235 -7.82 -0.26 30.93
CA HIS A 235 -9.08 0.04 31.61
C HIS A 235 -8.84 0.49 33.04
N SER A 236 -9.84 1.17 33.62
CA SER A 236 -9.78 1.66 34.99
C SER A 236 -11.10 1.46 35.70
N ILE A 237 -11.04 0.92 36.93
CA ILE A 237 -12.19 0.75 37.81
C ILE A 237 -11.99 1.67 39.02
N THR A 238 -12.96 2.55 39.26
CA THR A 238 -12.97 3.42 40.43
C THR A 238 -13.60 2.69 41.61
N PHE A 239 -12.90 2.68 42.74
CA PHE A 239 -13.40 2.16 44.02
C PHE A 239 -13.64 3.31 45.00
N ASP A 240 -14.84 3.37 45.58
CA ASP A 240 -15.25 4.33 46.61
C ASP A 240 -15.30 3.66 47.99
N GLY A 241 -14.36 4.00 48.86
CA GLY A 241 -14.30 3.54 50.25
C GLY A 241 -15.10 4.38 51.24
N SER A 242 -15.99 5.28 50.79
CA SER A 242 -16.73 6.20 51.67
C SER A 242 -17.46 5.51 52.82
N GLY A 243 -18.02 4.31 52.58
CA GLY A 243 -18.71 3.48 53.56
C GLY A 243 -17.82 2.62 54.47
N LEU A 244 -16.50 2.63 54.28
CA LEU A 244 -15.55 1.73 54.95
C LEU A 244 -14.70 2.45 56.02
N ALA A 245 -14.11 1.71 56.96
CA ALA A 245 -13.22 2.26 57.98
C ALA A 245 -11.80 2.48 57.42
N SER A 246 -11.02 3.41 57.97
CA SER A 246 -9.61 3.55 57.60
C SER A 246 -8.84 2.26 57.91
N GLY A 247 -8.01 1.81 56.97
CA GLY A 247 -7.35 0.51 57.09
C GLY A 247 -6.76 0.00 55.77
N ILE A 248 -6.18 -1.20 55.84
CA ILE A 248 -5.62 -1.91 54.69
C ILE A 248 -6.70 -2.80 54.09
N TYR A 249 -6.84 -2.73 52.77
CA TYR A 249 -7.71 -3.56 51.96
C TYR A 249 -6.90 -4.29 50.91
N LEU A 250 -7.28 -5.54 50.63
CA LEU A 250 -6.73 -6.34 49.54
C LEU A 250 -7.74 -6.39 48.41
N TYR A 251 -7.27 -6.41 47.17
CA TYR A 251 -8.15 -6.60 46.03
C TYR A 251 -7.57 -7.63 45.07
N ARG A 252 -8.46 -8.33 44.37
CA ARG A 252 -8.15 -9.34 43.35
C ARG A 252 -8.92 -8.99 42.08
N LEU A 253 -8.20 -8.93 40.97
CA LEU A 253 -8.75 -8.73 39.64
C LEU A 253 -8.57 -10.00 38.82
N GLU A 254 -9.69 -10.58 38.38
CA GLU A 254 -9.76 -11.75 37.52
C GLU A 254 -10.21 -11.29 36.13
N ALA A 255 -9.49 -11.66 35.08
CA ALA A 255 -9.80 -11.30 33.70
C ALA A 255 -9.62 -12.54 32.80
N GLY A 256 -10.69 -13.28 32.55
CA GLY A 256 -10.61 -14.58 31.86
C GLY A 256 -9.66 -15.55 32.57
N ASN A 257 -8.51 -15.86 31.94
CA ASN A 257 -7.48 -16.73 32.51
C ASN A 257 -6.44 -15.99 33.37
N TYR A 258 -6.49 -14.66 33.43
CA TYR A 258 -5.55 -13.85 34.20
C TYR A 258 -6.09 -13.60 35.60
N THR A 259 -5.20 -13.59 36.59
CA THR A 259 -5.53 -13.20 37.97
C THR A 259 -4.37 -12.43 38.56
N ALA A 260 -4.65 -11.23 39.08
CA ALA A 260 -3.68 -10.45 39.84
C ALA A 260 -4.32 -9.91 41.12
N SER A 261 -3.49 -9.56 42.10
CA SER A 261 -3.95 -9.04 43.39
C SER A 261 -3.06 -7.91 43.85
N GLY A 262 -3.62 -6.99 44.64
CA GLY A 262 -2.91 -5.85 45.19
C GLY A 262 -3.46 -5.45 46.55
N LYS A 263 -2.83 -4.42 47.13
CA LYS A 263 -3.24 -3.82 48.40
C LYS A 263 -3.48 -2.33 48.24
N MET A 264 -4.42 -1.79 48.99
CA MET A 264 -4.72 -0.37 49.07
C MET A 264 -4.99 0.06 50.51
N VAL A 265 -4.73 1.32 50.82
CA VAL A 265 -4.85 1.88 52.17
C VAL A 265 -5.83 3.04 52.15
N LEU A 266 -6.98 2.88 52.80
CA LEU A 266 -7.95 3.96 52.99
C LEU A 266 -7.55 4.79 54.20
N MET A 267 -7.41 6.10 54.00
CA MET A 267 -7.12 7.07 55.05
C MET A 267 -8.23 8.12 55.04
N LYS A 268 -8.91 8.33 56.17
CA LYS A 268 -9.95 9.36 56.30
C LYS A 268 -9.41 10.56 57.06
#